data_AF-A0AAU7PNI4-F1
#
_entry.id   AF-A0AAU7PNI4-F1
#
_cell.length_a   1.000
_cell.length_b   1.000
_cell.length_c   1.000
_cell.angle_alpha   90.00
_cell.angle_beta   90.00
_cell.angle_gamma   90.00
#
_symmetry.space_group_name_H-M   'P 1'
#
loop_
_entity.id
_entity.type
_entity.pdbx_description
1 polymer ?
#
loop_
_entity_poly.entity_id
_entity_poly.type
_entity_poly.pdbx_seq_one_letter_code
_entity_poly.pdbx_strand_id
1 'polypeptide(L)'
;MKGAETLQVYVKSCAPGTPNAQLKALLKAELEPGQERELQVTLSDKAFALRDEHGDLVMEAGTYKVYVGTQQPDKRSQQLTGKMPECMTVSVDQRAVLEKCCI
;
A
#
# COMPACT_ATOMS: atom_id res chain seq x y z
N MET A 1 -30.41 -2.34 -0.70
CA MET A 1 -30.05 -1.07 -0.01
C MET A 1 -28.72 -0.63 -0.57
N LYS A 2 -28.46 0.68 -0.65
CA LYS A 2 -27.15 1.24 -1.01
C LYS A 2 -26.08 0.76 -0.02
N GLY A 3 -24.91 0.38 -0.54
CA GLY A 3 -23.75 -0.05 0.24
C GLY A 3 -22.56 0.90 0.07
N ALA A 4 -21.55 0.74 0.93
CA ALA A 4 -20.26 1.40 0.76
C ALA A 4 -19.13 0.43 1.05
N GLU A 5 -18.09 0.47 0.22
CA GLU A 5 -16.89 -0.35 0.35
C GLU A 5 -15.66 0.58 0.36
N THR A 6 -14.58 0.14 1.00
CA THR A 6 -13.34 0.92 1.06
C THR A 6 -12.19 0.13 0.46
N LEU A 7 -11.68 0.61 -0.67
CA LEU A 7 -10.44 0.14 -1.26
C LEU A 7 -9.27 0.62 -0.42
N GLN A 8 -8.38 -0.30 -0.06
CA GLN A 8 -7.17 -0.07 0.70
C GLN A 8 -5.98 -0.54 -0.14
N VAL A 9 -4.94 0.30 -0.21
CA VAL A 9 -3.69 -0.02 -0.91
C VAL A 9 -2.55 0.00 0.09
N TYR A 10 -1.87 -1.13 0.24
CA TYR A 10 -0.72 -1.29 1.13
C TYR A 10 0.57 -1.50 0.33
N VAL A 11 1.67 -0.96 0.83
CA VAL A 11 3.01 -1.17 0.27
C VAL A 11 3.93 -1.79 1.32
N LYS A 12 4.69 -2.82 0.93
CA LYS A 12 5.68 -3.49 1.78
C LYS A 12 7.01 -3.61 1.05
N SER A 13 8.08 -3.11 1.65
CA SER A 13 9.44 -3.47 1.22
C SER A 13 9.73 -4.93 1.55
N CYS A 14 10.40 -5.64 0.66
CA CYS A 14 10.86 -7.01 0.91
C CYS A 14 12.21 -7.07 1.61
N ALA A 15 12.87 -5.92 1.84
CA ALA A 15 14.14 -5.86 2.55
C ALA A 15 13.96 -6.28 4.03
N PRO A 16 14.97 -6.96 4.62
CA PRO A 16 14.92 -7.41 6.00
C PRO A 16 14.84 -6.22 6.97
N GLY A 17 14.17 -6.41 8.11
CA GLY A 17 14.06 -5.40 9.16
C GLY A 17 13.11 -4.22 8.83
N THR A 18 12.49 -4.20 7.64
CA THR A 18 11.51 -3.17 7.30
C THR A 18 10.15 -3.41 8.00
N PRO A 19 9.34 -2.35 8.21
CA PRO A 19 8.02 -2.49 8.81
C PRO A 19 7.09 -3.43 8.04
N ASN A 20 6.01 -3.85 8.71
CA ASN A 20 4.90 -4.51 8.03
C ASN A 20 4.27 -3.61 6.94
N ALA A 21 3.45 -4.22 6.09
CA ALA A 21 2.80 -3.52 4.98
C ALA A 21 2.07 -2.26 5.48
N GLN A 22 2.37 -1.12 4.87
CA GLN A 22 1.89 0.18 5.29
C GLN A 22 0.75 0.63 4.38
N LEU A 23 -0.33 1.14 4.95
CA LEU A 23 -1.41 1.74 4.18
C LEU A 23 -0.91 3.01 3.48
N LYS A 24 -1.01 3.07 2.16
CA LYS A 24 -0.55 4.20 1.32
C LYS A 24 -1.66 4.91 0.58
N ALA A 25 -2.80 4.25 0.35
CA ALA A 25 -3.99 4.90 -0.17
C ALA A 25 -5.28 4.24 0.36
N LEU A 26 -6.33 5.05 0.46
CA LEU A 26 -7.67 4.63 0.89
C LEU A 26 -8.73 5.37 0.08
N LEU A 27 -9.61 4.63 -0.59
CA LEU A 27 -10.69 5.19 -1.42
C LEU A 27 -12.02 4.56 -1.01
N LYS A 28 -12.99 5.40 -0.65
CA LYS A 28 -14.35 4.94 -0.33
C LYS A 28 -15.25 5.05 -1.56
N ALA A 29 -15.92 3.96 -1.90
CA ALA A 29 -16.91 3.91 -2.97
C ALA A 29 -18.28 3.57 -2.40
N GLU A 30 -19.24 4.44 -2.68
CA GLU A 30 -20.66 4.12 -2.48
C GLU A 30 -21.20 3.45 -3.74
N LEU A 31 -22.00 2.41 -3.56
CA LEU A 31 -22.54 1.58 -4.63
C LEU A 31 -24.04 1.34 -4.41
N GLU A 32 -24.82 1.56 -5.45
CA GLU A 32 -26.21 1.09 -5.53
C GLU A 32 -26.25 -0.44 -5.77
N PRO A 33 -27.35 -1.13 -5.44
CA PRO A 33 -27.50 -2.55 -5.74
C PRO A 33 -27.25 -2.86 -7.23
N GLY A 34 -26.28 -3.74 -7.52
CA GLY A 34 -25.91 -4.13 -8.87
C GLY A 34 -25.01 -3.12 -9.61
N GLN A 35 -24.62 -2.02 -8.97
CA GLN A 35 -23.68 -1.06 -9.55
C GLN A 35 -22.24 -1.56 -9.46
N GLU A 36 -21.51 -1.40 -10.54
CA GLU A 36 -20.06 -1.51 -10.58
C GLU A 36 -19.42 -0.13 -10.72
N ARG A 37 -18.22 0.02 -10.16
CA ARG A 37 -17.46 1.27 -10.24
C ARG A 37 -15.98 0.99 -10.39
N GLU A 38 -15.37 1.65 -11.37
CA GLU A 38 -13.93 1.66 -11.52
C GLU A 38 -13.30 2.73 -10.61
N LEU A 39 -12.20 2.36 -9.94
CA LEU A 39 -11.44 3.24 -9.06
C LEU A 39 -10.00 3.28 -9.54
N GLN A 40 -9.42 4.47 -9.59
CA GLN A 40 -8.02 4.68 -9.94
C GLN A 40 -7.23 5.20 -8.74
N VAL A 41 -6.05 4.63 -8.51
CA VAL A 41 -5.12 5.04 -7.45
C VAL A 41 -3.75 5.27 -8.05
N THR A 42 -3.16 6.43 -7.74
CA THR A 42 -1.79 6.76 -8.13
C THR A 42 -0.90 6.70 -6.89
N LEU A 43 0.12 5.85 -6.92
CA LEU A 43 1.16 5.79 -5.90
C LEU A 43 2.37 6.59 -6.40
N SER A 44 2.79 7.59 -5.62
CA SER A 44 4.05 8.30 -5.88
C SER A 44 5.24 7.55 -5.25
N ASP A 45 6.47 7.93 -5.57
CA ASP A 45 7.70 7.36 -5.01
C ASP A 45 7.70 7.35 -3.47
N LYS A 46 7.07 8.36 -2.84
CA LYS A 46 6.91 8.44 -1.38
C LYS A 46 6.13 7.25 -0.79
N ALA A 47 5.29 6.58 -1.58
CA ALA A 47 4.59 5.37 -1.15
C ALA A 47 5.56 4.21 -0.89
N PHE A 48 6.73 4.20 -1.54
CA PHE A 48 7.76 3.17 -1.42
C PHE A 48 8.91 3.56 -0.48
N ALA A 49 8.92 4.80 0.01
CA ALA A 49 9.94 5.32 0.90
C ALA A 49 9.65 5.05 2.38
N LEU A 50 10.73 4.93 3.16
CA LEU A 50 10.75 4.81 4.62
C LEU A 50 11.67 5.91 5.20
N ARG A 51 11.49 6.23 6.48
CA ARG A 51 12.44 7.10 7.18
C ARG A 51 13.65 6.29 7.62
N ASP A 52 14.84 6.77 7.30
CA ASP A 52 16.09 6.20 7.80
C ASP A 52 16.46 6.74 9.20
N GLU A 53 17.62 6.34 9.71
CA GLU A 53 18.11 6.73 11.04
C GLU A 53 18.47 8.22 11.16
N HIS A 54 18.73 8.89 10.05
CA HIS A 54 18.95 10.34 9.99
C HIS A 54 17.64 11.12 9.90
N GLY A 55 16.51 10.42 9.76
CA GLY A 55 15.19 11.00 9.59
C GLY A 55 14.85 11.38 8.14
N ASP A 56 15.73 11.07 7.18
CA ASP A 56 15.51 11.31 5.76
C ASP A 56 14.45 10.34 5.22
N LEU A 57 13.60 10.83 4.32
CA LEU A 57 12.66 9.97 3.59
C LEU A 57 13.40 9.35 2.40
N VAL A 58 13.70 8.06 2.50
CA VAL A 58 14.52 7.33 1.54
C VAL A 58 13.71 6.20 0.90
N MET A 59 13.71 6.17 -0.43
CA MET A 59 13.27 5.02 -1.21
C MET A 59 14.51 4.16 -1.51
N GLU A 60 14.54 2.94 -1.01
CA GLU A 60 15.66 2.02 -1.22
C GLU A 60 15.50 1.25 -2.53
N ALA A 61 16.63 0.87 -3.14
CA ALA A 61 16.61 -0.09 -4.24
C ALA A 61 16.14 -1.46 -3.73
N GLY A 62 15.37 -2.18 -4.54
CA GLY A 62 14.89 -3.52 -4.20
C GLY A 62 13.45 -3.78 -4.64
N THR A 63 12.86 -4.81 -4.04
CA THR A 63 11.53 -5.30 -4.41
C THR A 63 10.49 -4.91 -3.36
N TYR A 64 9.34 -4.46 -3.86
CA TYR A 64 8.19 -4.05 -3.07
C TYR A 64 6.96 -4.86 -3.47
N LYS A 65 6.11 -5.15 -2.50
CA LYS A 65 4.79 -5.73 -2.73
C LYS A 65 3.73 -4.64 -2.52
N VAL A 66 2.88 -4.48 -3.51
CA VAL A 66 1.69 -3.62 -3.45
C VAL A 66 0.47 -4.52 -3.34
N TYR A 67 -0.31 -4.32 -2.27
CA TYR A 67 -1.52 -5.07 -2.00
C TYR A 67 -2.74 -4.17 -2.21
N VAL A 68 -3.72 -4.66 -2.96
CA VAL A 68 -4.95 -3.93 -3.28
C VAL A 68 -6.14 -4.78 -2.88
N GLY A 69 -6.99 -4.26 -2.00
CA GLY A 69 -8.17 -5.00 -1.56
C GLY A 69 -8.98 -4.21 -0.53
N THR A 70 -9.85 -4.91 0.20
CA THR A 70 -10.72 -4.29 1.22
C THR A 70 -10.22 -4.54 2.65
N GLN A 71 -8.98 -5.02 2.79
CA GLN A 71 -8.36 -5.36 4.07
C GLN A 71 -6.82 -5.35 3.97
N GLN A 72 -6.16 -5.35 5.12
CA GLN A 72 -4.73 -5.59 5.28
C GLN A 72 -4.33 -7.00 4.79
N PRO A 73 -3.12 -7.18 4.21
CA PRO A 73 -2.59 -8.49 3.80
C PRO A 73 -2.11 -9.33 4.99
N ASP A 74 -2.94 -9.52 6.02
CA ASP A 74 -2.65 -10.36 7.18
C ASP A 74 -3.51 -11.62 7.22
N LYS A 75 -2.95 -12.65 7.87
CA LYS A 75 -3.56 -13.98 7.96
C LYS A 75 -4.90 -13.97 8.68
N ARG A 76 -5.07 -13.12 9.71
CA ARG A 76 -6.31 -13.10 10.49
C ARG A 76 -7.45 -12.52 9.68
N SER A 77 -7.20 -11.44 8.94
CA SER A 77 -8.18 -10.84 8.03
C SER A 77 -8.62 -11.84 6.96
N GLN A 78 -7.68 -12.57 6.34
CA GLN A 78 -8.01 -13.63 5.38
C GLN A 78 -8.92 -14.71 5.98
N GLN A 79 -8.62 -15.17 7.20
CA GLN A 79 -9.43 -16.19 7.88
C GLN A 79 -10.86 -15.70 8.19
N LEU A 80 -11.01 -14.41 8.53
CA LEU A 80 -12.31 -13.85 8.92
C LEU A 80 -13.17 -13.49 7.71
N THR A 81 -12.59 -13.03 6.61
CA THR A 81 -13.33 -12.53 5.44
C THR A 81 -13.39 -13.51 4.28
N GLY A 82 -12.52 -14.52 4.27
CA GLY A 82 -12.34 -15.43 3.13
C GLY A 82 -11.74 -14.76 1.89
N LYS A 83 -11.34 -13.49 1.97
CA LYS A 83 -10.77 -12.71 0.87
C LYS A 83 -9.26 -12.56 1.05
N MET A 84 -8.54 -12.44 -0.06
CA MET A 84 -7.12 -12.07 -0.07
C MET A 84 -6.95 -10.83 -0.93
N PRO A 85 -6.20 -9.80 -0.48
CA PRO A 85 -5.86 -8.68 -1.34
C PRO A 85 -5.06 -9.16 -2.55
N GLU A 86 -5.32 -8.56 -3.71
CA GLU A 86 -4.49 -8.74 -4.89
C GLU A 86 -3.09 -8.23 -4.61
N CYS A 87 -2.06 -8.95 -5.08
CA CYS A 87 -0.67 -8.66 -4.76
C CYS A 87 0.14 -8.52 -6.05
N MET A 88 0.71 -7.34 -6.27
CA MET A 88 1.63 -7.06 -7.37
C MET A 88 3.02 -6.74 -6.83
N THR A 89 4.04 -7.08 -7.62
CA THR A 89 5.44 -6.85 -7.26
C THR A 89 6.00 -5.73 -8.12
N VAL A 90 6.68 -4.78 -7.48
CA VAL A 90 7.33 -3.63 -8.13
C VAL A 90 8.80 -3.60 -7.73
N SER A 91 9.69 -3.30 -8.66
CA SER A 91 11.12 -3.12 -8.40
C SER A 91 11.51 -1.64 -8.50
N VAL A 92 12.40 -1.24 -7.59
CA VAL A 92 13.09 0.06 -7.62
C VAL A 92 14.56 -0.23 -7.87
N ASP A 93 15.11 0.33 -8.94
CA ASP A 93 16.48 0.01 -9.37
C ASP A 93 17.54 0.76 -8.56
N GLN A 94 17.21 1.97 -8.09
CA GLN A 94 18.18 2.88 -7.47
C GLN A 94 17.60 3.53 -6.22
N ARG A 95 18.45 3.63 -5.18
CA ARG A 95 18.13 4.38 -3.96
C ARG A 95 17.96 5.87 -4.30
N ALA A 96 16.92 6.49 -3.74
CA ALA A 96 16.67 7.92 -3.85
C ALA A 96 16.31 8.53 -2.48
N VAL A 97 16.94 9.65 -2.14
CA VAL A 97 16.53 10.49 -1.01
C VAL A 97 15.46 11.45 -1.51
N LEU A 98 14.22 11.26 -1.06
CA LEU A 98 13.06 12.01 -1.53
C LEU A 98 12.85 13.30 -0.72
N GLU A 99 13.14 13.25 0.58
CA GLU A 99 13.08 14.41 1.49
C GLU A 99 14.21 14.30 2.50
N LYS A 100 14.99 15.36 2.67
CA LYS A 100 15.96 15.43 3.76
C LYS A 100 15.29 15.90 5.04
N CYS A 101 15.76 15.39 6.18
CA CYS A 101 15.39 15.89 7.48
C CYS A 101 15.88 17.33 7.63
N CYS A 102 14.99 18.22 8.07
CA CYS A 102 15.32 19.61 8.35
C CYS A 102 15.86 19.73 9.78
N ILE A 103 17.12 19.33 10.01
CA ILE A 103 17.84 19.56 11.26
C ILE A 103 18.99 20.54 11.04
#